data_AF-A0A3D1PQZ3-F1
#
_entry.id   AF-A0A3D1PQZ3-F1
#
_cell.length_a   1.000
_cell.length_b   1.000
_cell.length_c   1.000
_cell.angle_alpha   90.00
_cell.angle_beta   90.00
_cell.angle_gamma   90.00
#
_symmetry.space_group_name_H-M   'P 1'
#
loop_
_entity.id
_entity.type
_entity.pdbx_description
1 polymer ?
#
loop_
_entity_poly.entity_id
_entity_poly.type
_entity_poly.pdbx_seq_one_letter_code
_entity_poly.pdbx_strand_id
1 'polypeptide(L)' 'MKLMIASDLHGSAFYCRQLLAAMEREQPDKLLLLGDILYHGPRNDLPEG' A
#
# COMPACT_ATOMS: atom_id res chain seq x y z
N MET A 1 7.29 9.49 17.73
CA MET A 1 7.11 8.27 16.92
C MET A 1 5.99 8.53 15.91
N LYS A 2 6.31 8.57 14.62
CA LYS A 2 5.38 8.76 13.50
C LYS A 2 5.11 7.41 12.85
N LEU A 3 3.85 7.01 12.82
CA LEU A 3 3.41 5.81 12.13
C LEU A 3 2.76 6.20 10.81
N MET A 4 3.05 5.46 9.75
CA MET A 4 2.25 5.44 8.54
C MET A 4 1.48 4.12 8.51
N ILE A 5 0.19 4.18 8.22
CA ILE A 5 -0.69 3.01 8.19
C ILE A 5 -1.25 2.90 6.78
N ALA A 6 -1.20 1.71 6.19
CA ALA A 6 -1.78 1.42 4.89
C ALA A 6 -2.43 0.01 4.90
N SER A 7 -3.36 -0.21 3.98
CA SER A 7 -4.13 -1.46 3.84
C SER A 7 -4.59 -1.61 2.40
N ASP A 8 -5.07 -2.80 2.03
CA ASP A 8 -5.84 -3.06 0.79
C ASP A 8 -5.09 -2.64 -0.48
N LEU A 9 -3.81 -3.00 -0.56
CA LEU A 9 -2.99 -2.71 -1.73
C LEU A 9 -3.34 -3.63 -2.92
N HIS A 10 -3.79 -4.85 -2.64
CA HIS A 10 -4.32 -5.82 -3.61
C HIS A 10 -3.45 -6.04 -4.86
N GLY A 11 -2.12 -5.97 -4.69
CA GLY A 11 -1.16 -6.14 -5.77
C GLY A 11 -1.00 -4.92 -6.68
N SER A 12 -1.64 -3.79 -6.38
CA SER A 12 -1.56 -2.59 -7.21
C SER A 12 -0.18 -1.93 -7.12
N ALA A 13 0.61 -2.09 -8.19
CA ALA A 13 1.90 -1.42 -8.32
C ALA A 13 1.76 0.11 -8.37
N PHE A 14 0.64 0.61 -8.93
CA PHE A 14 0.35 2.05 -8.98
C PHE A 14 0.18 2.66 -7.58
N TYR A 15 -0.68 2.08 -6.73
CA TYR A 15 -0.87 2.57 -5.36
C TYR A 15 0.35 2.32 -4.48
N CYS A 16 1.10 1.25 -4.74
CA CYS A 16 2.37 1.00 -4.05
C CYS A 16 3.36 2.16 -4.27
N ARG A 17 3.51 2.62 -5.52
CA ARG A 17 4.38 3.78 -5.84
C ARG A 17 3.91 5.06 -5.15
N GLN A 18 2.61 5.29 -5.06
CA GLN A 18 2.08 6.45 -4.33
C GLN A 18 2.35 6.36 -2.82
N LEU A 19 2.20 5.18 -2.22
CA LEU A 19 2.55 4.94 -0.82
C LEU A 19 4.04 5.23 -0.58
N LEU A 20 4.94 4.74 -1.45
CA LEU A 20 6.38 5.00 -1.35
C LEU A 20 6.71 6.50 -1.46
N ALA A 21 6.09 7.22 -2.40
CA ALA A 21 6.27 8.67 -2.52
C ALA A 21 5.76 9.42 -1.27
N ALA A 22 4.67 8.96 -0.66
CA ALA A 22 4.19 9.49 0.61
C ALA A 22 5.17 9.15 1.76
N MET A 23 5.74 7.94 1.80
CA MET A 23 6.74 7.56 2.80
C MET A 23 7.99 8.46 2.72
N GLU A 24 8.48 8.75 1.51
CA GLU A 24 9.62 9.65 1.31
C GLU A 24 9.34 11.07 1.83
N ARG A 25 8.16 11.62 1.54
CA ARG A 25 7.75 12.96 1.99
C ARG A 25 7.54 13.01 3.50
N GLU A 26 6.88 11.99 4.05
CA GLU A 26 6.42 12.02 5.43
C GLU A 26 7.47 11.50 6.43
N GLN A 27 8.44 10.72 5.98
CA GLN A 27 9.48 10.08 6.78
C GLN A 27 8.95 9.44 8.08
N PRO A 28 8.02 8.46 7.99
CA PRO A 28 7.52 7.76 9.18
C PRO A 28 8.62 6.87 9.79
N ASP A 29 8.60 6.71 11.12
CA ASP A 29 9.50 5.79 11.82
C ASP A 29 9.17 4.32 11.53
N LYS A 30 7.89 4.03 11.27
CA LYS A 30 7.38 2.70 10.94
C LYS A 30 6.21 2.79 9.96
N LEU A 31 6.15 1.81 9.06
CA LEU A 31 4.97 1.49 8.25
C LEU A 31 4.24 0.30 8.86
N LEU A 32 2.94 0.42 9.11
CA LEU A 32 2.06 -0.66 9.52
C LEU A 32 1.12 -1.02 8.37
N LEU A 33 1.23 -2.26 7.89
CA LEU A 33 0.36 -2.81 6.85
C LEU A 33 -0.71 -3.69 7.50
N LEU A 34 -1.98 -3.42 7.19
CA LEU A 34 -3.10 -4.11 7.85
C LEU A 34 -3.63 -5.34 7.09
N GLY A 35 -3.06 -5.68 5.94
CA GLY A 35 -3.44 -6.86 5.17
C GLY A 35 -3.60 -6.58 3.68
N ASP A 36 -4.03 -7.60 2.94
CA ASP A 36 -4.43 -7.53 1.53
C ASP A 36 -3.40 -6.82 0.64
N ILE A 37 -2.18 -7.35 0.67
CA ILE A 37 -1.02 -6.71 0.04
C ILE A 37 -0.91 -7.08 -1.44
N LEU A 38 -1.01 -8.37 -1.79
CA LEU A 38 -0.69 -8.88 -3.13
C LEU A 38 -1.87 -9.50 -3.87
N TYR A 39 -2.71 -10.28 -3.18
CA TYR A 39 -3.83 -10.94 -3.83
C TYR A 39 -4.94 -9.93 -4.12
N HIS A 40 -5.37 -9.83 -5.38
CA HIS A 40 -6.40 -8.86 -5.77
C HIS A 40 -7.77 -9.16 -5.15
N GLY A 41 -8.05 -10.42 -4.79
CA GLY A 41 -9.33 -10.83 -4.22
C GLY A 41 -10.31 -11.31 -5.29
N PRO A 42 -11.16 -12.31 -4.98
CA PRO A 42 -11.99 -12.99 -5.99
C PRO A 42 -13.12 -12.13 -6.56
N ARG A 43 -13.35 -10.93 -6.01
CA ARG A 43 -14.44 -10.01 -6.40
C ARG A 43 -13.94 -8.69 -6.98
N ASN A 44 -12.63 -8.50 -7.05
CA ASN A 44 -12.03 -7.29 -7.58
C ASN A 44 -11.44 -7.59 -8.94
N ASP A 45 -11.50 -6.60 -9.84
CA ASP A 45 -10.79 -6.68 -11.11
C ASP A 45 -9.28 -6.85 -10.89
N LEU A 46 -8.60 -7.39 -11.90
CA LEU A 46 -7.15 -7.46 -11.87
C LEU A 46 -6.59 -6.03 -11.83
N PRO A 47 -5.62 -5.76 -10.93
CA PRO A 47 -4.97 -4.46 -10.91
C PRO A 47 -4.26 -4.20 -12.24
N GLU A 48 -4.28 -2.95 -12.70
CA GLU A 48 -3.54 -2.53 -13.90
C GLU A 48 -2.02 -2.70 -13.66
N GLY A 49 -1.40 -3.64 -14.38
CA GLY A 49 0.05 -3.90 -14.29
C GLY A 49 0.44 -5.33 -14.62
#